data_AF-U2IU93-F1
#
_entry.id   AF-U2IU93-F1
#
_cell.length_a   1.000
_cell.length_b   1.000
_cell.length_c   1.000
_cell.angle_alpha   90.00
_cell.angle_beta   90.00
_cell.angle_gamma   90.00
#
_symmetry.space_group_name_H-M   'P 1'
#
loop_
_entity.id
_entity.type
_entity.pdbx_description
1 polymer ?
#
loop_
_entity_poly.entity_id
_entity_poly.type
_entity_poly.pdbx_seq_one_letter_code
_entity_poly.pdbx_strand_id
1 'polypeptide(L)'
;MDEISKLTSALAGGTLPEGYNPKAIEKLRKRFQKLSEARIIRNYPIRRFLYSENFYSVYAFPIEGTEIAQETLEQIKASVATLDYGSMRYDSMMGAGPDYWTLEPETGKHTKVYAKKPTNISMISDAFDGVVIYTLPEYGIPYRKAALRHDIPYVLLGKKAEPDQFELHTIKQSDLGLPASEIIYENYTAGPEDSARYQLIAKIIAAVVVIGYLIYRYLLS
;
A
#
# COMPACT_ATOMS: atom_id res chain seq x y z
N MET A 1 24.23 7.41 -1.02
CA MET A 1 23.30 7.58 0.11
C MET A 1 22.05 6.80 -0.23
N ASP A 2 21.72 5.80 0.58
CA ASP A 2 20.54 4.95 0.36
C ASP A 2 19.24 5.77 0.46
N GLU A 3 18.19 5.34 -0.22
CA GLU A 3 16.91 6.07 -0.33
C GLU A 3 16.23 6.20 1.05
N ILE A 4 16.37 5.19 1.91
CA ILE A 4 15.88 5.23 3.31
C ILE A 4 16.58 6.36 4.06
N SER A 5 17.90 6.52 3.90
CA SER A 5 18.64 7.62 4.55
C SER A 5 18.16 9.00 4.07
N LYS A 6 17.87 9.16 2.78
CA LYS A 6 17.35 10.43 2.22
C LYS A 6 15.98 10.77 2.79
N LEU A 7 15.06 9.80 2.78
CA LEU A 7 13.72 9.95 3.35
C LEU A 7 13.80 10.29 4.83
N THR A 8 14.59 9.54 5.59
CA THR A 8 14.75 9.77 7.03
C THR A 8 15.28 11.19 7.32
N SER A 9 16.28 11.65 6.56
CA SER A 9 16.81 13.01 6.69
C SER A 9 15.74 14.08 6.40
N ALA A 10 14.96 13.90 5.32
CA ALA A 10 13.89 14.84 4.96
C ALA A 10 12.80 14.91 6.04
N LEU A 11 12.43 13.77 6.64
CA LEU A 11 11.42 13.69 7.70
C LEU A 11 11.92 14.24 9.04
N ALA A 12 13.24 14.18 9.28
CA ALA A 12 13.87 14.81 10.44
C ALA A 12 14.02 16.34 10.33
N GLY A 13 13.60 16.95 9.21
CA GLY A 13 13.70 18.40 8.97
C GLY A 13 14.90 18.82 8.15
N GLY A 14 15.62 17.89 7.54
CA GLY A 14 16.63 18.16 6.52
C GLY A 14 16.04 18.64 5.20
N THR A 15 16.91 18.86 4.22
CA THR A 15 16.52 19.31 2.87
C THR A 15 15.64 18.27 2.18
N LEU A 16 14.54 18.72 1.57
CA LEU A 16 13.67 17.89 0.76
C LEU A 16 14.41 17.45 -0.52
N PRO A 17 14.52 16.14 -0.82
CA PRO A 17 15.11 15.67 -2.06
C PRO A 17 14.35 16.17 -3.30
N GLU A 18 15.08 16.40 -4.38
CA GLU A 18 14.49 16.82 -5.66
C GLU A 18 13.51 15.75 -6.19
N GLY A 19 12.40 16.20 -6.77
CA GLY A 19 11.35 15.34 -7.33
C GLY A 19 10.33 14.84 -6.31
N TYR A 20 10.65 14.82 -5.01
CA TYR A 20 9.69 14.40 -3.98
C TYR A 20 8.49 15.34 -3.93
N ASN A 21 7.31 14.78 -3.65
CA ASN A 21 6.08 15.56 -3.50
C ASN A 21 6.10 16.33 -2.16
N PRO A 22 6.23 17.67 -2.15
CA PRO A 22 6.41 18.41 -0.90
C PRO A 22 5.24 18.26 0.07
N LYS A 23 4.01 18.20 -0.45
CA LYS A 23 2.81 18.07 0.37
C LYS A 23 2.69 16.69 1.00
N ALA A 24 3.06 15.63 0.27
CA ALA A 24 3.04 14.27 0.78
C ALA A 24 4.11 14.10 1.88
N ILE A 25 5.33 14.57 1.63
CA ILE A 25 6.44 14.48 2.58
C ILE A 25 6.18 15.33 3.83
N GLU A 26 5.61 16.53 3.71
CA GLU A 26 5.27 17.34 4.89
C GLU A 26 4.19 16.66 5.76
N LYS A 27 3.20 16.00 5.14
CA LYS A 27 2.23 15.20 5.89
C LYS A 27 2.90 14.02 6.60
N LEU A 28 3.82 13.34 5.91
CA LEU A 28 4.57 12.21 6.46
C LEU A 28 5.48 12.65 7.62
N ARG A 29 6.14 13.81 7.50
CA ARG A 29 6.98 14.42 8.53
C ARG A 29 6.20 14.69 9.82
N LYS A 30 5.00 15.27 9.70
CA LYS A 30 4.12 15.50 10.86
C LYS A 30 3.72 14.22 11.58
N ARG A 31 3.66 13.09 10.86
CA ARG A 31 3.41 11.78 11.47
C ARG A 31 4.68 11.23 12.10
N PHE A 32 5.80 11.26 11.38
CA PHE A 32 7.12 10.85 11.87
C PHE A 32 7.45 11.47 13.23
N GLN A 33 7.24 12.78 13.38
CA GLN A 33 7.51 13.50 14.63
C GLN A 33 6.58 13.17 15.80
N LYS A 34 5.44 12.52 15.54
CA LYS A 34 4.46 12.12 16.57
C LYS A 34 4.65 10.69 17.05
N LEU A 35 5.42 9.89 16.31
CA LEU A 35 5.65 8.49 16.62
C LEU A 35 6.96 8.36 17.40
N SER A 36 6.97 7.58 18.48
CA SER A 36 8.21 7.11 19.10
C SER A 36 8.79 5.96 18.28
N GLU A 37 10.12 5.80 18.35
CA GLU A 37 10.86 4.75 17.61
C GLU A 37 10.58 4.76 16.09
N ALA A 38 10.25 5.92 15.53
CA ALA A 38 9.86 6.10 14.14
C ALA A 38 11.00 5.76 13.18
N ARG A 39 10.72 4.91 12.20
CA ARG A 39 11.70 4.47 11.19
C ARG A 39 11.07 4.25 9.83
N ILE A 40 11.88 4.44 8.79
CA ILE A 40 11.52 4.15 7.40
C ILE A 40 12.06 2.76 7.07
N ILE A 41 11.18 1.91 6.54
CA ILE A 41 11.46 0.50 6.31
C ILE A 41 11.10 0.16 4.86
N ARG A 42 11.89 -0.70 4.23
CA ARG A 42 11.58 -1.26 2.92
C ARG A 42 10.38 -2.19 2.99
N ASN A 43 9.49 -2.07 2.02
CA ASN A 43 8.23 -2.80 1.98
C ASN A 43 8.18 -3.63 0.70
N TYR A 44 7.93 -4.93 0.87
CA TYR A 44 8.06 -5.93 -0.18
C TYR A 44 6.69 -6.43 -0.61
N PRO A 45 6.31 -6.31 -1.90
CA PRO A 45 5.06 -6.88 -2.38
C PRO A 45 5.16 -8.41 -2.37
N ILE A 46 4.17 -9.06 -1.75
CA ILE A 46 4.10 -10.53 -1.67
C ILE A 46 3.07 -11.07 -2.66
N ARG A 47 1.83 -10.57 -2.59
CA ARG A 47 0.73 -11.05 -3.43
C ARG A 47 -0.32 -9.96 -3.58
N ARG A 48 -0.99 -9.90 -4.73
CA ARG A 48 -2.07 -8.95 -4.97
C ARG A 48 -3.22 -9.64 -5.67
N PHE A 49 -4.44 -9.38 -5.22
CA PHE A 49 -5.63 -10.11 -5.67
C PHE A 49 -6.90 -9.26 -5.61
N LEU A 50 -7.90 -9.66 -6.39
CA LEU A 50 -9.26 -9.12 -6.35
C LEU A 50 -10.16 -10.04 -5.52
N TYR A 51 -10.91 -9.48 -4.57
CA TYR A 51 -11.90 -10.21 -3.79
C TYR A 51 -13.14 -9.36 -3.54
N SER A 52 -14.33 -9.83 -3.96
CA SER A 52 -15.60 -9.12 -3.77
C SER A 52 -15.52 -7.65 -4.20
N GLU A 53 -15.07 -7.41 -5.44
CA GLU A 53 -14.93 -6.09 -6.08
C GLU A 53 -13.84 -5.17 -5.49
N ASN A 54 -13.09 -5.62 -4.49
CA ASN A 54 -12.03 -4.83 -3.87
C ASN A 54 -10.66 -5.46 -4.10
N PHE A 55 -9.66 -4.61 -4.35
CA PHE A 55 -8.28 -5.05 -4.45
C PHE A 55 -7.66 -5.16 -3.06
N TYR A 56 -6.83 -6.18 -2.88
CA TYR A 56 -6.05 -6.40 -1.68
C TYR A 56 -4.62 -6.69 -2.07
N SER A 57 -3.70 -6.14 -1.29
CA SER A 57 -2.27 -6.32 -1.48
C SER A 57 -1.65 -6.82 -0.17
N VAL A 58 -1.01 -7.99 -0.22
CA VAL A 58 -0.21 -8.54 0.87
C VAL A 58 1.22 -8.06 0.70
N TYR A 59 1.78 -7.54 1.78
CA TYR A 59 3.14 -7.01 1.84
C TYR A 59 3.89 -7.61 3.02
N ALA A 60 5.22 -7.54 2.97
CA ALA A 60 6.11 -7.87 4.07
C ALA A 60 7.12 -6.75 4.31
N PHE A 61 7.50 -6.52 5.57
CA PHE A 61 8.60 -5.63 5.92
C PHE A 61 9.41 -6.21 7.10
N PRO A 62 10.71 -5.94 7.18
CA PRO A 62 11.53 -6.35 8.33
C PRO A 62 11.22 -5.46 9.55
N ILE A 63 10.95 -6.05 10.72
CA ILE A 63 10.70 -5.28 11.95
C ILE A 63 11.97 -4.55 12.38
N GLU A 64 13.11 -5.24 12.29
CA GLU A 64 14.46 -4.74 12.52
C GLU A 64 15.31 -4.91 11.26
N GLY A 65 16.12 -3.91 10.93
CA GLY A 65 16.96 -3.91 9.73
C GLY A 65 16.34 -3.20 8.52
N THR A 66 17.04 -3.27 7.38
CA THR A 66 16.68 -2.54 6.15
C THR A 66 16.13 -3.43 5.05
N GLU A 67 16.41 -4.75 5.09
CA GLU A 67 16.07 -5.68 4.01
C GLU A 67 15.67 -7.07 4.52
N ILE A 68 14.82 -7.77 3.76
CA ILE A 68 14.47 -9.18 3.97
C ILE A 68 15.30 -10.01 2.98
N ALA A 69 15.91 -11.11 3.45
CA ALA A 69 16.64 -12.03 2.60
C ALA A 69 15.74 -12.62 1.50
N GLN A 70 16.29 -12.79 0.29
CA GLN A 70 15.51 -13.27 -0.86
C GLN A 70 14.88 -14.64 -0.62
N GLU A 71 15.61 -15.55 0.04
CA GLU A 71 15.10 -16.89 0.39
C GLU A 71 13.87 -16.80 1.29
N THR A 72 13.91 -15.95 2.32
CA THR A 72 12.78 -15.69 3.22
C THR A 72 11.60 -15.10 2.46
N LEU A 73 11.82 -14.18 1.53
CA LEU A 73 10.75 -13.63 0.68
C LEU A 73 10.06 -14.71 -0.17
N GLU A 74 10.82 -15.66 -0.74
CA GLU A 74 10.23 -16.76 -1.51
C GLU A 74 9.44 -17.73 -0.62
N GLN A 75 9.91 -18.01 0.60
CA GLN A 75 9.17 -18.82 1.58
C GLN A 75 7.86 -18.14 2.02
N ILE A 76 7.89 -16.81 2.21
CA ILE A 76 6.70 -16.01 2.52
C ILE A 76 5.69 -16.08 1.38
N LYS A 77 6.14 -15.86 0.13
CA LYS A 77 5.28 -15.98 -1.06
C LYS A 77 4.64 -17.35 -1.17
N ALA A 78 5.43 -18.42 -0.98
CA ALA A 78 4.93 -19.79 -1.01
C ALA A 78 3.88 -20.04 0.08
N SER A 79 4.12 -19.54 1.30
CA SER A 79 3.18 -19.68 2.42
C SER A 79 1.86 -18.94 2.15
N VAL A 80 1.94 -17.69 1.67
CA VAL A 80 0.76 -16.87 1.32
C VAL A 80 0.01 -17.47 0.13
N ALA A 81 0.70 -18.14 -0.81
CA ALA A 81 0.07 -18.81 -1.95
C ALA A 81 -0.90 -19.93 -1.54
N THR A 82 -0.71 -20.53 -0.35
CA THR A 82 -1.59 -21.60 0.17
C THR A 82 -2.94 -21.09 0.66
N LEU A 83 -3.09 -19.79 0.92
CA LEU A 83 -4.32 -19.22 1.43
C LEU A 83 -5.35 -18.96 0.32
N ASP A 84 -6.63 -19.15 0.66
CA ASP A 84 -7.73 -18.65 -0.17
C ASP A 84 -7.82 -17.11 -0.11
N TYR A 85 -8.38 -16.50 -1.17
CA TYR A 85 -8.48 -15.04 -1.25
C TYR A 85 -9.34 -14.41 -0.15
N GLY A 86 -10.37 -15.12 0.32
CA GLY A 86 -11.25 -14.62 1.38
C GLY A 86 -10.52 -14.52 2.73
N SER A 87 -9.60 -15.45 2.99
CA SER A 87 -8.75 -15.45 4.18
C SER A 87 -7.69 -14.35 4.18
N MET A 88 -7.14 -14.03 3.01
CA MET A 88 -6.08 -13.02 2.89
C MET A 88 -6.59 -11.58 3.03
N ARG A 89 -7.90 -11.32 3.03
CA ARG A 89 -8.46 -9.95 3.08
C ARG A 89 -8.30 -9.24 4.43
N TYR A 90 -7.98 -10.00 5.48
CA TYR A 90 -7.93 -9.48 6.84
C TYR A 90 -6.51 -9.05 7.19
N ASP A 91 -6.36 -7.75 7.43
CA ASP A 91 -5.10 -7.15 7.85
C ASP A 91 -4.65 -7.65 9.22
N SER A 92 -3.35 -7.89 9.37
CA SER A 92 -2.67 -8.23 10.63
C SER A 92 -2.26 -6.97 11.41
N MET A 93 -2.15 -5.81 10.73
CA MET A 93 -1.69 -4.54 11.31
C MET A 93 -2.84 -3.58 11.69
N MET A 94 -4.04 -4.12 11.95
CA MET A 94 -5.25 -3.35 12.29
C MET A 94 -5.00 -2.35 13.44
N GLY A 95 -4.79 -1.07 13.09
CA GLY A 95 -4.26 -0.05 14.01
C GLY A 95 -5.27 0.94 14.60
N ALA A 96 -6.55 0.60 14.72
CA ALA A 96 -7.53 1.53 15.31
C ALA A 96 -8.67 0.83 16.08
N GLY A 97 -8.98 1.37 17.27
CA GLY A 97 -10.05 0.89 18.15
C GLY A 97 -9.51 0.06 19.34
N PRO A 98 -10.38 -0.57 20.14
CA PRO A 98 -9.98 -1.47 21.23
C PRO A 98 -9.36 -2.79 20.73
N ASP A 99 -9.29 -3.01 19.42
CA ASP A 99 -8.96 -4.29 18.78
C ASP A 99 -7.60 -4.27 18.05
N TYR A 100 -6.61 -3.52 18.54
CA TYR A 100 -5.30 -3.43 17.89
C TYR A 100 -4.38 -4.59 18.26
N TRP A 101 -3.52 -4.97 17.31
CA TRP A 101 -2.39 -5.87 17.56
C TRP A 101 -1.20 -5.05 18.02
N THR A 102 -0.50 -5.55 19.03
CA THR A 102 0.85 -5.07 19.37
C THR A 102 1.87 -6.00 18.70
N LEU A 103 3.05 -5.48 18.41
CA LEU A 103 4.15 -6.28 17.87
C LEU A 103 5.21 -6.41 18.95
N GLU A 104 5.71 -7.62 19.14
CA GLU A 104 6.95 -7.80 19.90
C GLU A 104 8.10 -7.12 19.14
N PRO A 105 8.81 -6.13 19.72
CA PRO A 105 9.75 -5.28 18.97
C PRO A 105 10.87 -6.04 18.25
N GLU A 106 11.38 -7.11 18.84
CA GLU A 106 12.52 -7.88 18.33
C GLU A 106 12.10 -8.92 17.29
N THR A 107 10.97 -9.59 17.52
CA THR A 107 10.55 -10.73 16.67
C THR A 107 9.52 -10.33 15.62
N GLY A 108 8.82 -9.21 15.79
CA GLY A 108 7.70 -8.81 14.95
C GLY A 108 6.44 -9.66 15.16
N LYS A 109 6.41 -10.54 16.17
CA LYS A 109 5.24 -11.39 16.45
C LYS A 109 4.07 -10.57 16.99
N HIS A 110 2.88 -10.94 16.56
CA HIS A 110 1.65 -10.32 17.02
C HIS A 110 1.35 -10.75 18.44
N THR A 111 1.46 -9.82 19.38
CA THR A 111 1.03 -10.02 20.76
C THR A 111 -0.44 -9.61 20.90
N LYS A 112 -1.23 -10.46 21.57
CA LYS A 112 -2.68 -10.29 21.66
C LYS A 112 -3.04 -9.26 22.74
N VAL A 113 -3.62 -8.14 22.32
CA VAL A 113 -4.21 -7.16 23.25
C VAL A 113 -5.68 -6.92 22.94
N TYR A 114 -6.43 -7.96 22.53
CA TYR A 114 -7.89 -8.14 22.76
C TYR A 114 -8.37 -9.47 22.16
N ALA A 115 -9.55 -9.94 22.58
CA ALA A 115 -10.09 -11.29 22.33
C ALA A 115 -10.54 -11.59 20.88
N LYS A 116 -9.73 -11.26 19.86
CA LYS A 116 -9.93 -11.72 18.49
C LYS A 116 -9.01 -12.88 18.14
N LYS A 117 -9.52 -13.79 17.31
CA LYS A 117 -8.72 -14.87 16.74
C LYS A 117 -7.66 -14.27 15.81
N PRO A 118 -6.42 -14.81 15.80
CA PRO A 118 -5.42 -14.48 14.78
C PRO A 118 -6.02 -14.56 13.38
N THR A 119 -5.67 -13.61 12.52
CA THR A 119 -5.94 -13.72 11.08
C THR A 119 -4.96 -14.72 10.47
N ASN A 120 -5.32 -15.34 9.33
CA ASN A 120 -4.40 -16.24 8.63
C ASN A 120 -3.10 -15.53 8.23
N ILE A 121 -3.17 -14.24 7.92
CA ILE A 121 -1.98 -13.41 7.64
C ILE A 121 -1.12 -13.22 8.89
N SER A 122 -1.71 -12.93 10.05
CA SER A 122 -0.93 -12.86 11.31
C SER A 122 -0.28 -14.19 11.67
N MET A 123 -0.96 -15.32 11.43
CA MET A 123 -0.40 -16.64 11.70
C MET A 123 0.79 -16.97 10.79
N ILE A 124 0.73 -16.61 9.51
CA ILE A 124 1.88 -16.74 8.61
C ILE A 124 2.99 -15.79 9.06
N SER A 125 2.66 -14.53 9.39
CA SER A 125 3.65 -13.55 9.86
C SER A 125 4.41 -14.05 11.08
N ASP A 126 3.72 -14.59 12.08
CA ASP A 126 4.31 -15.07 13.32
C ASP A 126 5.23 -16.29 13.14
N ALA A 127 5.21 -16.92 11.96
CA ALA A 127 6.13 -18.00 11.59
C ALA A 127 7.48 -17.50 11.05
N PHE A 128 7.62 -16.20 10.75
CA PHE A 128 8.85 -15.59 10.24
C PHE A 128 9.38 -14.57 11.24
N ASP A 129 10.34 -14.98 12.07
CA ASP A 129 10.99 -14.07 13.02
C ASP A 129 11.64 -12.88 12.30
N GLY A 130 11.39 -11.68 12.83
CA GLY A 130 11.93 -10.44 12.31
C GLY A 130 11.16 -9.86 11.11
N VAL A 131 10.08 -10.50 10.65
CA VAL A 131 9.29 -10.05 9.49
C VAL A 131 7.83 -9.90 9.85
N VAL A 132 7.25 -8.77 9.47
CA VAL A 132 5.81 -8.52 9.58
C VAL A 132 5.18 -8.61 8.22
N ILE A 133 4.15 -9.44 8.09
CA ILE A 133 3.33 -9.61 6.89
C ILE A 133 1.96 -9.04 7.17
N TYR A 134 1.45 -8.20 6.28
CA TYR A 134 0.18 -7.49 6.45
C TYR A 134 -0.61 -7.35 5.16
N THR A 135 -1.89 -7.02 5.27
CA THR A 135 -2.78 -6.86 4.12
C THR A 135 -3.30 -5.44 4.05
N LEU A 136 -3.05 -4.78 2.94
CA LEU A 136 -3.59 -3.46 2.65
C LEU A 136 -4.84 -3.58 1.77
N PRO A 137 -6.04 -3.23 2.26
CA PRO A 137 -7.23 -3.15 1.42
C PRO A 137 -7.24 -1.86 0.60
N GLU A 138 -7.75 -1.96 -0.63
CA GLU A 138 -7.85 -0.86 -1.59
C GLU A 138 -9.30 -0.63 -2.01
N TYR A 139 -10.10 -0.12 -1.06
CA TYR A 139 -11.53 0.09 -1.26
C TYR A 139 -11.85 1.20 -2.27
N GLY A 140 -12.85 0.95 -3.12
CA GLY A 140 -13.45 1.96 -4.01
C GLY A 140 -12.51 2.50 -5.10
N ILE A 141 -11.43 1.78 -5.41
CA ILE A 141 -10.48 2.18 -6.44
C ILE A 141 -10.86 1.51 -7.77
N PRO A 142 -11.18 2.27 -8.84
CA PRO A 142 -11.41 1.71 -10.16
C PRO A 142 -10.19 0.95 -10.67
N TYR A 143 -10.39 -0.16 -11.39
CA TYR A 143 -9.30 -1.02 -11.87
C TYR A 143 -8.16 -0.25 -12.56
N ARG A 144 -8.45 0.67 -13.49
CA ARG A 144 -7.38 1.44 -14.17
C ARG A 144 -6.50 2.24 -13.21
N LYS A 145 -7.05 2.70 -12.08
CA LYS A 145 -6.28 3.37 -11.03
C LYS A 145 -5.57 2.39 -10.10
N ALA A 146 -6.10 1.18 -9.94
CA ALA A 146 -5.48 0.11 -9.16
C ALA A 146 -4.30 -0.55 -9.91
N ALA A 147 -4.40 -0.75 -11.22
CA ALA A 147 -3.38 -1.34 -12.09
C ALA A 147 -2.17 -0.41 -12.31
N LEU A 148 -2.41 0.91 -12.30
CA LEU A 148 -1.38 1.94 -12.45
C LEU A 148 -0.90 2.48 -11.10
N ARG A 149 -1.16 1.79 -9.98
CA ARG A 149 -0.80 2.32 -8.68
C ARG A 149 0.70 2.18 -8.45
N HIS A 150 1.28 3.29 -8.00
CA HIS A 150 2.59 3.38 -7.41
C HIS A 150 2.84 2.22 -6.44
N ASP A 151 3.89 1.45 -6.66
CA ASP A 151 4.36 0.51 -5.67
C ASP A 151 4.51 1.22 -4.32
N ILE A 152 4.45 0.44 -3.25
CA ILE A 152 4.66 0.94 -1.90
C ILE A 152 6.05 0.45 -1.50
N PRO A 153 7.13 1.09 -1.98
CA PRO A 153 8.48 0.61 -1.75
C PRO A 153 8.91 0.78 -0.30
N TYR A 154 8.29 1.70 0.43
CA TYR A 154 8.63 2.00 1.81
C TYR A 154 7.40 2.21 2.68
N VAL A 155 7.57 1.99 3.97
CA VAL A 155 6.61 2.34 5.00
C VAL A 155 7.32 3.12 6.11
N LEU A 156 6.60 4.05 6.73
CA LEU A 156 6.94 4.62 8.03
C LEU A 156 6.27 3.76 9.10
N LEU A 157 7.06 3.18 9.98
CA LEU A 157 6.61 2.47 11.17
C LEU A 157 7.04 3.23 12.41
N GLY A 158 6.19 3.27 13.43
CA GLY A 158 6.57 3.74 14.76
C GLY A 158 5.47 3.52 15.77
N LYS A 159 5.77 3.76 17.05
CA LYS A 159 4.80 3.63 18.15
C LYS A 159 4.00 4.91 18.30
N LYS A 160 2.68 4.78 18.29
CA LYS A 160 1.73 5.87 18.46
C LYS A 160 1.40 6.12 19.93
N ALA A 161 1.31 5.05 20.72
CA ALA A 161 1.01 5.10 22.14
C ALA A 161 1.52 3.83 22.84
N GLU A 162 1.81 3.94 24.13
CA GLU A 162 2.11 2.82 25.01
C GLU A 162 0.87 1.92 25.21
N PRO A 163 1.01 0.60 25.42
CA PRO A 163 2.29 -0.12 25.55
C PRO A 163 3.01 -0.39 24.23
N ASP A 164 2.32 -0.65 23.11
CA ASP A 164 2.99 -0.95 21.82
C ASP A 164 2.03 -0.75 20.62
N GLN A 165 1.30 0.37 20.58
CA GLN A 165 0.40 0.70 19.46
C GLN A 165 1.21 1.13 18.24
N PHE A 166 1.68 0.18 17.45
CA PHE A 166 2.37 0.48 16.20
C PHE A 166 1.41 1.12 15.19
N GLU A 167 1.89 2.15 14.50
CA GLU A 167 1.22 2.80 13.40
C GLU A 167 2.10 2.68 12.14
N LEU A 168 1.50 2.24 11.05
CA LEU A 168 2.14 2.07 9.75
C LEU A 168 1.57 3.07 8.74
N HIS A 169 2.45 3.77 8.03
CA HIS A 169 2.11 4.65 6.90
C HIS A 169 2.82 4.24 5.64
N THR A 170 2.05 3.97 4.59
CA THR A 170 2.58 3.64 3.27
C THR A 170 3.20 4.87 2.60
N ILE A 171 4.38 4.71 2.01
CA ILE A 171 5.05 5.72 1.19
C ILE A 171 5.04 5.23 -0.25
N LYS A 172 4.35 5.94 -1.13
CA LYS A 172 4.14 5.54 -2.52
C LYS A 172 5.24 6.07 -3.40
N GLN A 173 5.52 5.43 -4.54
CA GLN A 173 6.40 5.99 -5.58
C GLN A 173 6.02 7.44 -5.97
N SER A 174 4.73 7.79 -6.06
CA SER A 174 4.29 9.17 -6.33
C SER A 174 4.75 10.18 -5.30
N ASP A 175 4.89 9.76 -4.04
CA ASP A 175 5.33 10.64 -2.96
C ASP A 175 6.82 10.98 -3.13
N LEU A 176 7.55 10.09 -3.81
CA LEU A 176 8.98 10.18 -4.12
C LEU A 176 9.26 10.77 -5.51
N GLY A 177 8.23 11.19 -6.26
CA GLY A 177 8.39 11.64 -7.64
C GLY A 177 8.77 10.54 -8.63
N LEU A 178 8.64 9.27 -8.23
CA LEU A 178 8.97 8.12 -9.06
C LEU A 178 7.77 7.73 -9.96
N PRO A 179 8.02 7.22 -11.17
CA PRO A 179 6.96 6.76 -12.06
C PRO A 179 6.15 5.64 -11.40
N ALA A 180 4.88 5.53 -11.78
CA ALA A 180 4.08 4.37 -11.41
C ALA A 180 4.66 3.11 -12.07
N SER A 181 4.77 2.03 -11.30
CA SER A 181 4.96 0.68 -11.84
C SER A 181 3.62 0.08 -12.25
N GLU A 182 3.58 -0.64 -13.36
CA GLU A 182 2.46 -1.52 -13.67
C GLU A 182 2.46 -2.71 -12.72
N ILE A 183 1.29 -3.04 -12.18
CA ILE A 183 1.11 -4.11 -11.22
C ILE A 183 -0.01 -5.03 -11.69
N ILE A 184 0.28 -6.34 -11.74
CA ILE A 184 -0.68 -7.37 -12.11
C ILE A 184 -1.34 -7.93 -10.84
N TYR A 185 -2.67 -8.01 -10.84
CA TYR A 185 -3.45 -8.66 -9.79
C TYR A 185 -3.83 -10.07 -10.23
N GLU A 186 -3.67 -11.05 -9.33
CA GLU A 186 -4.14 -12.40 -9.59
C GLU A 186 -5.66 -12.45 -9.70
N ASN A 187 -6.15 -13.24 -10.67
CA ASN A 187 -7.55 -13.41 -11.06
C ASN A 187 -8.27 -12.17 -11.56
N TYR A 188 -7.54 -11.12 -11.90
CA TYR A 188 -8.11 -10.08 -12.71
C TYR A 188 -8.12 -10.51 -14.19
N THR A 189 -9.25 -11.03 -14.66
CA THR A 189 -9.60 -11.01 -16.07
C THR A 189 -10.28 -9.68 -16.38
N ALA A 190 -9.70 -8.87 -17.27
CA ALA A 190 -10.33 -7.64 -17.74
C ALA A 190 -11.73 -7.95 -18.30
N GLY A 191 -12.76 -7.55 -17.57
CA GLY A 191 -14.15 -7.80 -17.95
C GLY A 191 -14.60 -6.92 -19.12
N PRO A 192 -15.52 -7.38 -19.97
CA PRO A 192 -16.09 -6.58 -21.06
C PRO A 192 -16.87 -5.34 -20.58
N GLU A 193 -17.25 -5.26 -19.30
CA GLU A 193 -17.95 -4.11 -18.72
C GLU A 193 -17.09 -2.86 -18.59
N ASP A 194 -15.80 -3.02 -18.27
CA ASP A 194 -14.86 -1.90 -18.30
C ASP A 194 -14.74 -1.38 -19.73
N SER A 195 -14.57 -2.27 -20.71
CA SER A 195 -14.59 -1.93 -22.15
C SER A 195 -15.87 -1.19 -22.54
N ALA A 196 -17.05 -1.64 -22.11
CA ALA A 196 -18.33 -1.04 -22.47
C ALA A 196 -18.52 0.37 -21.88
N ARG A 197 -18.19 0.59 -20.59
CA ARG A 197 -18.21 1.92 -19.98
C ARG A 197 -17.22 2.87 -20.66
N TYR A 198 -16.03 2.40 -21.01
CA TYR A 198 -15.04 3.22 -21.72
C TYR A 198 -15.46 3.54 -23.16
N GLN A 199 -16.07 2.59 -23.88
CA GLN A 199 -16.64 2.85 -25.20
C GLN A 199 -17.80 3.84 -25.13
N LEU A 200 -18.63 3.77 -24.09
CA LEU A 200 -19.72 4.73 -23.87
C LEU A 200 -19.17 6.14 -23.59
N ILE A 201 -18.19 6.27 -22.70
CA ILE A 201 -17.55 7.56 -22.38
C ILE A 201 -16.85 8.14 -23.62
N ALA A 202 -16.13 7.32 -24.39
CA ALA A 202 -15.49 7.75 -25.63
C ALA A 202 -16.50 8.23 -26.68
N LYS A 203 -17.65 7.54 -26.81
CA LYS A 203 -18.76 7.97 -27.68
C LYS A 203 -19.36 9.30 -27.24
N ILE A 204 -19.54 9.51 -25.93
CA ILE A 204 -20.05 10.77 -25.40
C ILE A 204 -19.07 11.92 -25.67
N ILE A 205 -17.77 11.72 -25.42
CA ILE A 205 -16.75 12.73 -25.69
C ILE A 205 -16.72 13.08 -27.19
N ALA A 206 -16.72 12.07 -28.06
CA ALA A 206 -16.76 12.29 -29.51
C ALA A 206 -18.02 13.07 -29.94
N ALA A 207 -19.19 12.73 -29.39
CA ALA A 207 -20.42 13.45 -29.67
C ALA A 207 -20.36 14.92 -29.21
N VAL A 208 -19.83 15.20 -28.01
CA VAL A 208 -19.67 16.56 -27.50
C VAL A 208 -18.71 17.37 -28.38
N VAL A 209 -17.60 16.78 -28.82
CA VAL A 209 -16.64 17.43 -29.72
C VAL A 209 -17.28 17.74 -31.08
N VAL A 210 -18.04 16.79 -31.64
CA VAL A 210 -18.74 16.99 -32.92
C VAL A 210 -19.81 18.07 -32.81
N ILE A 211 -20.63 18.05 -31.74
CA ILE A 211 -21.65 19.07 -31.51
C ILE A 211 -21.01 20.44 -31.33
N GLY A 212 -19.95 20.54 -30.52
CA GLY A 212 -19.20 21.78 -30.33
C GLY A 212 -18.62 22.31 -31.64
N TYR A 213 -18.06 21.44 -32.47
CA TYR A 213 -17.55 21.81 -33.80
C TYR A 213 -18.67 22.30 -34.74
N LEU A 214 -19.84 21.65 -34.74
CA LEU A 214 -20.98 22.05 -35.55
C LEU A 214 -21.55 23.40 -35.11
N ILE A 215 -21.67 23.65 -33.80
CA ILE A 215 -22.10 24.93 -33.25
C ILE A 215 -21.09 26.03 -33.59
N TYR A 216 -19.79 25.76 -33.40
CA TYR A 216 -18.72 26.69 -33.78
C TYR A 216 -18.79 27.06 -35.26
N ARG A 217 -18.97 26.08 -36.13
CA ARG A 217 -19.10 26.29 -37.58
C ARG A 217 -20.35 27.10 -37.94
N TYR A 218 -21.46 26.88 -37.25
CA TYR A 218 -22.72 27.61 -37.47
C TYR A 218 -22.67 29.06 -36.98
N LEU A 219 -21.91 29.36 -35.93
CA LEU A 219 -21.76 30.72 -35.40
C LEU A 219 -20.73 31.57 -36.16
N LEU A 220 -19.85 30.95 -36.95
CA LEU A 220 -18.82 31.60 -37.76
C LEU A 220 -19.12 31.60 -39.27
N SER A 221 -20.26 31.03 -39.66
CA SER A 221 -20.85 31.14 -41.00
C SER A 221 -21.96 32.17 -41.01
#